data_AF-A0A2E2ST83-F1
#
_entry.id   AF-A0A2E2ST83-F1
#
_cell.length_a   1.000
_cell.length_b   1.000
_cell.length_c   1.000
_cell.angle_alpha   90.00
_cell.angle_beta   90.00
_cell.angle_gamma   90.00
#
_symmetry.space_group_name_H-M   'P 1'
#
loop_
_entity.id
_entity.type
_entity.pdbx_description
1 polymer ?
#
loop_
_entity_poly.entity_id
_entity_poly.type
_entity_poly.pdbx_seq_one_letter_code
_entity_poly.pdbx_strand_id
1 'polypeptide(L)'
;MENSNVDLSLKSQILQLNNIFEDILEKTDDPGLKSSIASELKKQINSLIKLEHKLKKAEKKNHEISLNQISLVKKKLFPEKKLQERYDNMIPFFLKYGESWMGGLKSELNPLDPNFMIFIDED
;
A
#
# COMPACT_ATOMS: atom_id res chain seq x y z
N MET A 1 -5.62 7.11 12.06
CA MET A 1 -5.19 5.70 11.88
C MET A 1 -6.45 4.92 11.57
N GLU A 2 -6.92 4.90 10.32
CA GLU A 2 -8.33 4.52 10.05
C GLU A 2 -8.55 3.65 8.80
N ASN A 3 -7.49 3.10 8.18
CA ASN A 3 -7.61 2.35 6.92
C ASN A 3 -7.09 0.91 6.97
N SER A 4 -7.17 0.22 8.10
CA SER A 4 -6.74 -1.19 8.21
C SER A 4 -7.74 -2.06 8.97
N ASN A 5 -8.99 -2.06 8.52
CA ASN A 5 -10.04 -2.94 9.04
C ASN A 5 -10.48 -4.03 8.05
N VAL A 6 -9.67 -4.31 7.03
CA VAL A 6 -9.87 -5.51 6.22
C VAL A 6 -9.19 -6.66 6.95
N ASP A 7 -9.96 -7.45 7.70
CA ASP A 7 -9.48 -8.73 8.21
C ASP A 7 -9.19 -9.66 7.02
N LEU A 8 -7.92 -9.69 6.60
CA LEU A 8 -7.43 -10.55 5.52
C LEU A 8 -7.22 -11.99 5.99
N SER A 9 -7.61 -12.34 7.22
CA SER A 9 -7.46 -13.69 7.73
C SER A 9 -8.46 -14.64 7.09
N LEU A 10 -7.98 -15.80 6.62
CA LEU A 10 -8.83 -16.83 6.05
C LEU A 10 -9.24 -17.91 7.08
N LYS A 11 -9.15 -17.59 8.38
CA LYS A 11 -9.46 -18.52 9.47
C LYS A 11 -10.89 -19.07 9.39
N SER A 12 -11.87 -18.21 9.10
CA SER A 12 -13.27 -18.64 8.97
C SER A 12 -13.45 -19.64 7.82
N GLN A 13 -12.78 -19.40 6.69
CA GLN A 13 -12.84 -20.27 5.51
C GLN A 13 -12.13 -21.59 5.76
N ILE A 14 -11.02 -21.58 6.51
CA ILE A 14 -10.34 -22.81 6.95
C ILE A 14 -11.26 -23.62 7.86
N LEU A 15 -11.96 -22.98 8.81
CA LEU A 15 -12.91 -23.66 9.68
C LEU A 15 -14.06 -24.31 8.88
N GLN A 16 -14.66 -23.56 7.96
CA GLN A 16 -15.71 -24.07 7.07
C GLN A 16 -15.22 -25.26 6.22
N LEU A 17 -14.00 -25.18 5.71
CA LEU A 17 -13.40 -26.27 4.93
C LEU A 17 -13.19 -27.53 5.78
N ASN A 18 -12.75 -27.39 7.04
CA ASN A 18 -12.65 -28.54 7.94
C ASN A 18 -14.01 -29.21 8.15
N ASN A 19 -15.06 -28.44 8.45
CA ASN A 19 -16.41 -28.97 8.64
C ASN A 19 -16.90 -29.73 7.40
N ILE A 20 -16.71 -29.17 6.20
CA ILE A 20 -17.09 -29.83 4.93
C ILE A 20 -16.36 -31.17 4.77
N PHE A 21 -15.07 -31.24 5.13
CA PHE A 21 -14.30 -32.47 4.99
C PHE A 21 -14.62 -33.49 6.09
N GLU A 22 -15.03 -33.05 7.28
CA GLU A 22 -15.59 -33.94 8.30
C GLU A 22 -16.88 -34.60 7.81
N ASP A 23 -17.82 -33.82 7.24
CA ASP A 23 -19.06 -34.34 6.64
C ASP A 23 -18.79 -35.34 5.49
N ILE A 24 -17.66 -35.21 4.79
CA ILE A 24 -17.24 -36.14 3.73
C ILE A 24 -16.62 -37.41 4.33
N LEU A 25 -15.86 -37.30 5.41
CA LEU A 25 -15.26 -38.44 6.11
C LEU A 25 -16.32 -39.38 6.70
N GLU A 26 -17.48 -38.85 7.11
CA GLU A 26 -18.60 -39.67 7.61
C GLU A 26 -19.27 -40.53 6.52
N LYS A 27 -19.04 -40.22 5.23
CA LYS A 27 -19.67 -40.95 4.11
C LYS A 27 -18.93 -42.22 3.70
N THR A 28 -17.79 -42.51 4.31
CA THR A 28 -16.97 -43.68 3.98
C THR A 28 -16.31 -44.26 5.21
N ASP A 29 -16.27 -45.59 5.29
CA ASP A 29 -15.52 -46.32 6.34
C ASP A 29 -14.21 -46.92 5.83
N ASP A 30 -13.94 -46.80 4.53
CA ASP A 30 -12.72 -47.31 3.92
C ASP A 30 -11.48 -46.52 4.39
N PRO A 31 -10.48 -47.17 4.99
CA PRO A 31 -9.28 -46.51 5.51
C PRO A 31 -8.42 -45.82 4.44
N GLY A 32 -8.38 -46.36 3.22
CA GLY A 32 -7.64 -45.78 2.10
C GLY A 32 -8.28 -44.48 1.62
N LEU A 33 -9.61 -44.45 1.51
CA LEU A 33 -10.37 -43.25 1.20
C LEU A 33 -10.23 -42.20 2.30
N LYS A 34 -10.30 -42.56 3.59
CA LYS A 34 -10.07 -41.62 4.71
C LYS A 34 -8.70 -40.95 4.63
N SER A 35 -7.65 -41.72 4.33
CA SER A 35 -6.29 -41.18 4.14
C SER A 35 -6.19 -40.21 2.95
N SER A 36 -6.86 -40.56 1.84
CA SER A 36 -6.92 -39.70 0.65
C SER A 36 -7.65 -38.37 0.93
N ILE A 37 -8.80 -38.42 1.62
CA ILE A 37 -9.59 -37.25 2.00
C ILE A 37 -8.79 -36.33 2.93
N ALA A 38 -8.13 -36.90 3.95
CA ALA A 38 -7.28 -36.13 4.87
C ALA A 38 -6.10 -35.45 4.15
N SER A 39 -5.52 -36.12 3.15
CA SER A 39 -4.43 -35.57 2.33
C SER A 39 -4.91 -34.39 1.47
N GLU A 40 -6.10 -34.49 0.88
CA GLU A 40 -6.69 -33.41 0.08
C GLU A 40 -7.10 -32.22 0.96
N LEU A 41 -7.65 -32.45 2.16
CA LEU A 41 -7.93 -31.41 3.14
C LEU A 41 -6.66 -30.61 3.46
N LYS A 42 -5.58 -31.31 3.80
CA LYS A 42 -4.28 -30.68 4.14
C LYS A 42 -3.75 -29.84 2.97
N LYS A 43 -3.89 -30.32 1.74
CA LYS A 43 -3.47 -29.60 0.52
C LYS A 43 -4.30 -28.34 0.31
N GLN A 44 -5.60 -28.39 0.53
CA GLN A 44 -6.49 -27.23 0.40
C GLN A 44 -6.23 -26.18 1.50
N ILE A 45 -6.07 -26.61 2.76
CA ILE A 45 -5.67 -25.71 3.86
C ILE A 45 -4.36 -24.99 3.54
N ASN A 46 -3.35 -25.74 3.08
CA ASN A 46 -2.06 -25.14 2.68
C ASN A 46 -2.21 -24.14 1.53
N SER A 47 -3.16 -24.37 0.63
CA SER A 47 -3.46 -23.45 -0.48
C SER A 47 -4.12 -22.17 0.01
N LEU A 48 -5.04 -22.25 0.97
CA LEU A 48 -5.63 -21.10 1.64
C LEU A 48 -4.59 -20.29 2.44
N ILE A 49 -3.70 -20.93 3.19
CA ILE A 49 -2.63 -20.24 3.92
C ILE A 49 -1.72 -19.46 2.97
N LYS A 50 -1.36 -20.06 1.82
CA LYS A 50 -0.57 -19.37 0.77
C LYS A 50 -1.33 -18.17 0.20
N LEU A 51 -2.64 -18.29 0.01
CA LEU A 51 -3.48 -17.20 -0.48
C LEU A 51 -3.56 -16.06 0.53
N GLU A 52 -3.80 -16.36 1.82
CA GLU A 52 -3.78 -15.38 2.90
C GLU A 52 -2.45 -14.61 2.94
N HIS A 53 -1.32 -15.32 2.83
CA HIS A 53 -0.01 -14.67 2.79
C HIS A 53 0.15 -13.75 1.58
N LYS A 54 -0.35 -14.14 0.40
CA LYS A 54 -0.33 -13.29 -0.81
C LYS A 54 -1.19 -12.03 -0.63
N LEU A 55 -2.39 -12.17 -0.05
CA LEU A 55 -3.28 -11.04 0.24
C LEU A 55 -2.61 -10.04 1.19
N LYS A 56 -2.08 -10.50 2.31
CA LYS A 56 -1.36 -9.65 3.28
C LYS A 56 -0.15 -8.96 2.67
N LYS A 57 0.62 -9.67 1.82
CA LYS A 57 1.77 -9.09 1.13
C LYS A 57 1.36 -8.02 0.13
N ALA A 58 0.27 -8.21 -0.61
CA ALA A 58 -0.25 -7.22 -1.55
C ALA A 58 -0.69 -5.94 -0.82
N GLU A 59 -1.44 -6.10 0.28
CA GLU A 59 -1.88 -4.97 1.10
C GLU A 59 -0.70 -4.19 1.69
N LYS A 60 0.29 -4.91 2.26
CA LYS A 60 1.52 -4.30 2.77
C LYS A 60 2.26 -3.51 1.69
N LYS A 61 2.39 -4.09 0.48
CA LYS A 61 3.05 -3.44 -0.65
C LYS A 61 2.32 -2.16 -1.06
N ASN A 62 0.98 -2.18 -1.12
CA ASN A 62 0.19 -0.99 -1.44
C ASN A 62 0.42 0.11 -0.39
N HIS A 63 0.35 -0.24 0.89
CA HIS A 63 0.62 0.68 1.98
C HIS A 63 2.06 1.24 1.93
N GLU A 64 3.06 0.40 1.67
CA GLU A 64 4.46 0.84 1.51
C GLU A 64 4.62 1.80 0.32
N ILE A 65 3.94 1.56 -0.81
CA ILE A 65 3.95 2.46 -1.97
C ILE A 65 3.38 3.82 -1.58
N SER A 66 2.20 3.86 -0.96
CA SER A 66 1.57 5.11 -0.53
C SER A 66 2.43 5.87 0.49
N LEU A 67 3.01 5.16 1.47
CA LEU A 67 3.92 5.77 2.44
C LEU A 67 5.19 6.31 1.79
N ASN A 68 5.74 5.59 0.81
CA ASN A 68 6.92 6.05 0.06
C ASN A 68 6.59 7.29 -0.76
N GLN A 69 5.44 7.36 -1.43
CA GLN A 69 5.01 8.55 -2.15
C GLN A 69 4.91 9.77 -1.22
N ILE A 70 4.25 9.62 -0.06
CA ILE A 70 4.16 10.68 0.96
C ILE A 70 5.55 11.09 1.45
N SER A 71 6.43 10.11 1.70
CA SER A 71 7.80 10.34 2.16
C SER A 71 8.63 11.10 1.13
N LEU A 72 8.48 10.77 -0.16
CA LEU A 72 9.15 11.46 -1.26
C LEU A 72 8.69 12.91 -1.38
N VAL A 73 7.38 13.16 -1.35
CA VAL A 73 6.81 14.52 -1.36
C VAL A 73 7.33 15.32 -0.16
N LYS A 74 7.29 14.73 1.05
CA LYS A 74 7.80 15.37 2.26
C LYS A 74 9.29 15.70 2.16
N LYS A 75 10.12 14.80 1.62
CA LYS A 75 11.55 15.05 1.44
C LYS A 75 11.83 16.16 0.43
N LYS A 76 11.02 16.27 -0.62
CA LYS A 76 11.14 17.32 -1.64
C LYS A 76 10.75 18.70 -1.09
N LEU A 77 9.64 18.77 -0.35
CA LEU A 77 9.16 20.04 0.24
C LEU A 77 9.92 20.46 1.50
N PHE A 78 10.45 19.48 2.25
CA PHE A 78 11.16 19.71 3.51
C PHE A 78 12.53 19.00 3.54
N PRO A 79 13.46 19.35 2.64
CA PRO A 79 14.80 18.77 2.63
C PRO A 79 15.52 19.03 3.96
N GLU A 80 16.16 18.00 4.50
CA GLU A 80 16.77 18.04 5.85
C GLU A 80 15.85 18.55 6.99
N LYS A 81 14.52 18.41 6.84
CA LYS A 81 13.52 18.97 7.76
C LYS A 81 13.52 20.52 7.81
N LYS A 82 14.09 21.19 6.81
CA LYS A 82 14.04 22.64 6.61
C LYS A 82 13.10 22.95 5.44
N LEU A 83 12.63 24.20 5.35
CA LEU A 83 11.83 24.64 4.20
C LEU A 83 12.65 24.58 2.91
N GLN A 84 12.02 24.15 1.82
CA GLN A 84 12.63 24.08 0.50
C GLN A 84 13.34 25.37 0.10
N GLU A 85 12.68 26.53 0.27
CA GLU A 85 13.22 27.86 -0.08
C GLU A 85 14.55 28.19 0.63
N ARG A 86 14.82 27.57 1.78
CA ARG A 86 16.01 27.82 2.61
C ARG A 86 17.14 26.84 2.31
N TYR A 87 16.89 25.86 1.45
CA TYR A 87 17.81 24.77 1.17
C TYR A 87 18.11 24.65 -0.33
N ASP A 88 17.09 24.68 -1.18
CA ASP A 88 17.24 24.54 -2.62
C ASP A 88 17.76 25.84 -3.26
N ASN A 89 18.54 25.69 -4.33
CA ASN A 89 18.97 26.80 -5.17
C ASN A 89 17.89 27.10 -6.22
N MET A 90 17.69 28.37 -6.56
CA MET A 90 16.76 28.83 -7.60
C MET A 90 17.21 28.46 -9.03
N ILE A 91 18.53 28.32 -9.27
CA ILE A 91 19.11 28.11 -10.62
C ILE A 91 18.53 26.88 -11.34
N PRO A 92 18.44 25.67 -10.74
CA PRO A 92 17.82 24.51 -11.37
C PRO A 92 16.38 24.73 -11.84
N PHE A 93 15.58 25.51 -11.10
CA PHE A 93 14.21 25.82 -11.49
C PHE A 93 14.19 26.76 -12.70
N PHE A 94 15.03 27.79 -12.70
CA PHE A 94 15.16 28.68 -13.84
C PHE A 94 15.66 27.96 -15.11
N LEU A 95 16.59 27.01 -14.97
CA LEU A 95 17.05 26.19 -16.10
C LEU A 95 15.95 25.28 -16.67
N LYS A 96 15.05 24.78 -15.82
CA LYS A 96 13.95 23.91 -16.25
C LYS A 96 12.82 24.70 -16.90
N TYR A 97 12.39 25.79 -16.27
CA TYR A 97 11.17 26.50 -16.63
C TYR A 97 11.41 27.82 -17.38
N GLY A 98 12.64 28.32 -17.41
CA GLY A 98 12.98 29.57 -18.10
C GLY A 98 12.41 30.83 -17.44
N GLU A 99 12.23 31.89 -18.24
CA GLU A 99 11.76 33.19 -17.75
C GLU A 99 10.32 33.18 -17.24
N SER A 100 9.46 32.27 -17.74
CA SER A 100 8.06 32.16 -17.34
C SER A 100 7.92 31.82 -15.84
N TRP A 101 8.88 31.10 -15.27
CA TRP A 101 8.89 30.75 -13.85
C TRP A 101 8.97 31.97 -12.94
N MET A 102 9.83 32.93 -13.27
CA MET A 102 9.96 34.15 -12.47
C MET A 102 8.69 35.02 -12.58
N GLY A 103 8.06 35.03 -13.77
CA GLY A 103 6.77 35.66 -13.99
C GLY A 103 5.66 35.05 -13.13
N GLY A 104 5.55 33.72 -13.13
CA GLY A 104 4.59 32.96 -12.33
C GLY A 104 4.78 33.15 -10.83
N LEU A 105 6.03 33.07 -10.36
CA LEU A 105 6.37 33.36 -8.97
C LEU A 105 5.90 34.75 -8.56
N LYS A 106 6.15 35.77 -9.38
CA LYS A 106 5.77 37.14 -9.07
C LYS A 106 4.25 37.34 -9.06
N SER A 107 3.50 36.66 -9.93
CA SER A 107 2.04 36.80 -9.98
C SER A 107 1.35 36.08 -8.83
N GLU A 108 1.93 34.98 -8.34
CA GLU A 108 1.26 34.12 -7.37
C GLU A 108 1.80 34.27 -5.93
N LEU A 109 3.05 34.72 -5.72
CA LEU A 109 3.59 34.97 -4.38
C LEU A 109 2.93 36.21 -3.76
N ASN A 110 2.18 36.00 -2.67
CA ASN A 110 1.70 37.07 -1.81
C ASN A 110 2.52 37.12 -0.51
N PRO A 111 3.39 38.13 -0.30
CA PRO A 111 4.25 38.22 0.88
C PRO A 111 3.49 38.39 2.21
N LEU A 112 2.22 38.80 2.13
CA LEU A 112 1.36 39.06 3.30
C LEU A 112 0.44 37.87 3.61
N ASP A 113 0.43 36.84 2.77
CA ASP A 113 -0.29 35.60 3.05
C ASP A 113 0.59 34.69 3.92
N PRO A 114 0.17 34.33 5.14
CA PRO A 114 0.95 33.44 6.01
C PRO A 114 0.88 31.96 5.62
N ASN A 115 0.06 31.59 4.62
CA ASN A 115 -0.09 30.20 4.20
C ASN A 115 1.07 29.73 3.30
N PHE A 116 1.30 28.41 3.28
CA PHE A 116 2.21 27.82 2.31
C PHE A 116 1.64 27.95 0.90
N MET A 117 2.44 28.52 0.01
CA MET A 117 2.21 28.51 -1.41
C MET A 117 2.84 27.25 -2.01
N ILE A 118 2.10 26.54 -2.87
CA ILE A 118 2.60 25.38 -3.60
C ILE A 118 2.54 25.71 -5.09
N PHE A 119 3.70 25.70 -5.75
CA PHE A 119 3.77 25.82 -7.20
C PHE A 119 3.54 24.45 -7.83
N ILE A 120 2.47 24.30 -8.61
CA ILE A 120 2.12 23.06 -9.29
C ILE A 120 2.64 23.16 -10.72
N ASP A 121 3.45 22.18 -11.12
CA ASP A 121 3.88 22.01 -12.49
C ASP A 121 2.72 21.36 -13.28
N GLU A 122 2.23 22.00 -14.35
CA GLU A 122 1.13 21.47 -15.18
C GLU A 122 1.61 20.56 -16.34
N ASP A 123 2.90 20.30 -16.44
CA ASP A 123 3.50 19.37 -17.42
C ASP A 123 3.19 17.88 -17.14
#